data_AF-A0A5K0Y8Q9-F1
#
_entry.id   AF-A0A5K0Y8Q9-F1
#
_cell.length_a   1.000
_cell.length_b   1.000
_cell.length_c   1.000
_cell.angle_alpha   90.00
_cell.angle_beta   90.00
_cell.angle_gamma   90.00
#
_symmetry.space_group_name_H-M   'P 1'
#
loop_
_entity.id
_entity.type
_entity.pdbx_description
1 polymer ?
#
loop_
_entity_poly.entity_id
_entity_poly.type
_entity_poly.pdbx_seq_one_letter_code
_entity_poly.pdbx_strand_id
1 'polypeptide(L)' 'LLHAMSNFIYANFLGNGCFGSVYKGILADGTAVAVK' A
#
# COMPACT_ATOMS: atom_id res chain seq x y z
N LEU A 1 15.27 3.07 -12.55
CA LEU A 1 13.93 2.44 -12.56
C LEU A 1 13.55 1.81 -11.20
N LEU A 2 14.44 1.02 -10.57
CA LEU A 2 14.15 0.29 -9.33
C LEU A 2 13.80 1.19 -8.12
N HIS A 3 14.39 2.39 -8.04
CA HIS A 3 14.25 3.28 -6.88
C HIS A 3 12.85 3.92 -6.74
N ALA A 4 12.12 4.11 -7.83
CA ALA A 4 10.78 4.71 -7.80
C ALA A 4 9.72 3.72 -7.28
N MET A 5 9.90 2.43 -7.60
CA MET A 5 8.96 1.38 -7.20
C MET A 5 9.06 1.05 -5.72
N SER A 6 10.27 0.99 -5.15
CA SER A 6 10.46 0.75 -3.71
C SER A 6 9.81 1.84 -2.85
N ASN A 7 9.90 3.11 -3.28
CA ASN A 7 9.28 4.23 -2.56
C ASN A 7 7.75 4.16 -2.61
N PHE A 8 7.17 3.75 -3.74
CA PHE A 8 5.72 3.61 -3.88
C PHE A 8 5.17 2.49 -2.98
N ILE A 9 5.85 1.34 -2.94
CA ILE A 9 5.44 0.21 -2.11
C ILE A 9 5.52 0.56 -0.62
N TYR A 10 6.59 1.25 -0.19
CA TYR A 10 6.74 1.64 1.22
C TYR A 10 5.75 2.74 1.63
N ALA A 11 5.47 3.71 0.75
CA ALA A 11 4.54 4.80 1.03
C ALA A 11 3.09 4.32 1.23
N ASN A 12 2.71 3.23 0.56
CA ASN A 12 1.40 2.61 0.74
C ASN A 12 1.40 1.50 1.78
N PHE A 13 2.51 1.14 2.39
CA PHE A 13 2.51 0.08 3.39
C PHE A 13 1.91 0.54 4.73
N LEU A 14 0.95 -0.22 5.26
CA LEU A 14 0.29 0.09 6.53
C LEU A 14 0.74 -0.82 7.67
N GLY A 15 1.17 -2.04 7.35
CA GLY A 15 1.67 -2.98 8.34
C GLY A 15 1.58 -4.42 7.87
N ASN A 16 2.09 -5.32 8.69
CA ASN A 16 2.25 -6.73 8.38
C ASN A 16 1.96 -7.54 9.64
N GLY A 17 1.05 -8.49 9.52
CA GLY A 17 0.67 -9.40 10.59
C GLY A 17 0.83 -10.86 10.18
N CYS A 18 0.40 -11.76 11.06
CA CYS A 18 0.46 -13.21 10.81
C CYS A 18 -0.26 -13.65 9.53
N PHE A 19 -1.19 -12.82 9.03
CA PHE A 19 -2.02 -13.11 7.87
C PHE A 19 -1.60 -12.38 6.58
N GLY A 20 -0.45 -11.69 6.58
CA GLY A 20 0.08 -10.97 5.42
C GLY A 20 0.29 -9.46 5.63
N SER A 21 0.76 -8.80 4.57
CA SER A 21 0.95 -7.35 4.50
C SER A 21 -0.35 -6.63 4.18
N VAL A 22 -0.52 -5.42 4.68
CA VAL A 22 -1.65 -4.53 4.40
C VAL A 22 -1.10 -3.25 3.75
N TYR A 23 -1.75 -2.83 2.68
CA TYR A 23 -1.42 -1.64 1.92
C TYR A 23 -2.60 -0.69 1.84
N LYS A 24 -2.33 0.60 1.86
CA LYS A 24 -3.25 1.67 1.54
C LYS A 24 -3.55 1.67 0.04
N GLY A 25 -4.77 1.98 -0.32
CA GLY A 25 -5.19 2.32 -1.68
C GLY A 25 -6.11 3.54 -1.66
N ILE A 26 -6.25 4.19 -2.81
CA ILE A 26 -7.24 5.25 -3.03
C ILE A 26 -8.02 4.84 -4.27
N LEU A 27 -9.34 4.72 -4.17
CA LEU A 27 -10.22 4.46 -5.30
C LEU A 27 -10.34 5.70 -6.18
N ALA A 28 -10.86 5.52 -7.40
CA ALA A 28 -11.04 6.63 -8.35
C ALA A 28 -11.96 7.75 -7.83
N ASP A 29 -12.85 7.44 -6.88
CA ASP A 29 -13.75 8.39 -6.23
C ASP A 29 -13.10 9.12 -5.02
N GLY A 30 -11.81 8.85 -4.74
CA GLY A 30 -11.07 9.43 -3.61
C GLY A 30 -11.21 8.65 -2.31
N THR A 31 -11.98 7.57 -2.26
CA THR A 31 -12.16 6.75 -1.05
C THR A 31 -10.86 6.03 -0.70
N ALA A 32 -10.40 6.19 0.55
CA ALA A 32 -9.26 5.45 1.07
C ALA A 32 -9.66 4.03 1.47
N VAL A 33 -8.89 3.04 1.01
CA VAL A 33 -9.09 1.62 1.30
C VAL A 33 -7.82 0.99 1.87
N ALA A 34 -7.98 -0.09 2.61
CA ALA A 34 -6.88 -0.94 3.05
C ALA A 34 -7.02 -2.32 2.38
N VAL A 35 -6.00 -2.75 1.65
CA VAL A 35 -5.96 -4.01 0.91
C VAL A 35 -4.92 -4.92 1.58
N LYS A 36 -5.27 -6.18 1.78
CA LYS A 36 -4.35 -7.21 2.26
C LYS A 36 -3.89 -8.08 1.10
#